data_AF-A0A7U4QLL5-F1
#
_entry.id   AF-A0A7U4QLL5-F1
#
_cell.length_a   1.000
_cell.length_b   1.000
_cell.length_c   1.000
_cell.angle_alpha   90.00
_cell.angle_beta   90.00
_cell.angle_gamma   90.00
#
_symmetry.space_group_name_H-M   'P 1'
#
loop_
_entity.id
_entity.type
_entity.pdbx_description
1 polymer ?
#
loop_
_entity_poly.entity_id
_entity_poly.type
_entity_poly.pdbx_seq_one_letter_code
_entity_poly.pdbx_strand_id
1 'polypeptide(L)'
;MPNEKDWEEKLIYGKKQELTRGKVTRGEVVGDRTIINLKAFSKEYKLAHAYANVRNLEYLSDKPIKLQTFSDYIKPRRKLIKMPFTVERKPRPRFPRDEAYLNRKTRRHYPNGDLLILVDKAVYPAVAHSIRQYVLDVGKDGYWATIHVVSGGTPANIRAYIRRRRPVGVLLVGAISVPWFELDNDFHGAHSEFPCDLYYMDTNGIWHDPDGDGKFSSHSGNIDPEIWVGRLWTPTANGNDATLINDYFARNHKFRLGMLGHAHSALAYVDDDWRGFDDCAFDEMFPASVITKYTDPHKTDADLYKAEVNSLRSWVQLCAHSWTHGHALKVGGTNEYIQVSYFRDTNPPNAHFYNLFCCGPGRFPTADYLAGWYIFDKTGGGKNLGLTAIASAKSGSMLFFEDFYRPMGRGKTVGDAFVEWWKERGPDHELWERRWFYGLVLLGDPTLAWWKGAVPQLEQPQREDVFDHWPRKMQLRWDPVNLPVVKYHVQVDYFDGHWAEETGRYCYNYHNITSNTLEHTFVGAQRGRWRVRAKVNGRMCAWSPWSYFRFTI
;
A
#
# COMPACT_ATOMS: atom_id res chain seq x y z
N MET A 1 29.53 1.41 -39.09
CA MET A 1 29.91 1.91 -37.76
C MET A 1 29.59 3.39 -37.70
N PRO A 2 28.50 3.79 -37.04
CA PRO A 2 28.20 5.20 -36.82
C PRO A 2 28.81 5.67 -35.49
N ASN A 3 29.48 6.82 -35.57
CA ASN A 3 30.24 7.50 -34.53
C ASN A 3 29.47 7.70 -33.22
N GLU A 4 30.14 7.32 -32.12
CA GLU A 4 30.03 7.97 -30.83
C GLU A 4 30.29 9.47 -31.02
N LYS A 5 29.25 10.29 -30.97
CA LYS A 5 29.36 11.73 -30.80
C LYS A 5 28.56 12.15 -29.58
N ASP A 6 29.33 12.39 -28.52
CA ASP A 6 29.22 13.52 -27.60
C ASP A 6 27.84 13.80 -26.99
N TRP A 7 27.56 13.05 -25.91
CA TRP A 7 26.60 13.41 -24.87
C TRP A 7 27.20 14.41 -23.84
N GLU A 8 28.27 15.14 -24.18
CA GLU A 8 28.95 16.06 -23.26
C GLU A 8 28.31 17.47 -23.16
N GLU A 9 27.31 17.83 -23.98
CA GLU A 9 26.72 19.16 -23.89
C GLU A 9 25.43 19.22 -23.05
N LYS A 10 25.61 19.39 -21.73
CA LYS A 10 24.88 20.28 -20.80
C LYS A 10 24.85 19.75 -19.36
N LEU A 11 26.03 19.64 -18.75
CA LEU A 11 26.19 19.62 -17.30
C LEU A 11 27.20 20.71 -16.91
N ILE A 12 26.70 21.94 -16.80
CA ILE A 12 27.36 23.07 -16.13
C ILE A 12 26.24 23.71 -15.29
N TYR A 13 26.33 23.72 -13.95
CA TYR A 13 27.08 24.71 -13.18
C TYR A 13 27.51 24.22 -11.78
N GLY A 14 28.74 24.59 -11.39
CA GLY A 14 29.23 24.57 -9.99
C GLY A 14 30.68 24.08 -9.85
N LYS A 15 31.65 25.01 -9.92
CA LYS A 15 33.12 24.85 -9.76
C LYS A 15 33.65 23.48 -9.27
N LYS A 16 34.37 22.79 -10.18
CA LYS A 16 35.46 21.81 -9.94
C LYS A 16 35.21 20.77 -8.84
N GLN A 17 34.53 19.68 -9.19
CA GLN A 17 34.82 18.38 -8.59
C GLN A 17 35.09 17.37 -9.70
N GLU A 18 36.34 16.92 -9.80
CA GLU A 18 36.72 15.77 -10.62
C GLU A 18 36.28 14.50 -9.87
N LEU A 19 35.38 13.71 -10.48
CA LEU A 19 34.96 12.41 -9.94
C LEU A 19 36.11 11.42 -10.03
N THR A 20 36.67 11.02 -8.89
CA THR A 20 37.78 10.07 -8.79
C THR A 20 37.33 8.65 -9.15
N ARG A 21 38.08 8.00 -10.04
CA ARG A 21 37.81 6.66 -10.59
C ARG A 21 37.97 5.57 -9.50
N GLY A 22 36.91 4.82 -9.17
CA GLY A 22 37.01 3.65 -8.28
C GLY A 22 35.70 3.10 -7.68
N LYS A 23 34.68 3.94 -7.55
CA LYS A 23 33.26 3.56 -7.42
C LYS A 23 32.52 4.60 -8.24
N VAL A 24 31.75 4.18 -9.24
CA VAL A 24 30.92 5.13 -9.97
C VAL A 24 29.79 5.54 -9.02
N THR A 25 29.86 6.74 -8.45
CA THR A 25 28.81 7.30 -7.59
C THR A 25 27.46 7.15 -8.28
N ARG A 26 26.46 6.59 -7.58
CA ARG A 26 25.12 6.36 -8.17
C ARG A 26 24.35 7.66 -8.36
N GLY A 27 24.62 8.67 -7.54
CA GLY A 27 24.05 9.99 -7.73
C GLY A 27 24.53 11.02 -6.72
N GLU A 28 24.13 12.26 -6.94
CA GLU A 28 24.48 13.37 -6.07
C GLU A 28 23.36 14.43 -6.07
N VAL A 29 23.11 15.03 -4.91
CA VAL A 29 22.21 16.19 -4.80
C VAL A 29 23.04 17.46 -4.93
N VAL A 30 22.81 18.21 -6.01
CA VAL A 30 23.52 19.45 -6.35
C VAL A 30 22.50 20.58 -6.42
N GLY A 31 22.51 21.44 -5.39
CA GLY A 31 21.57 22.55 -5.28
C GLY A 31 20.12 22.07 -5.26
N ASP A 32 19.37 22.45 -6.30
CA ASP A 32 17.96 22.15 -6.48
C ASP A 32 17.69 20.85 -7.27
N ARG A 33 18.73 20.16 -7.71
CA ARG A 33 18.62 18.95 -8.53
C ARG A 33 19.35 17.77 -7.91
N THR A 34 18.93 16.58 -8.29
CA THR A 34 19.66 15.33 -8.06
C THR A 34 20.09 14.79 -9.40
N ILE A 35 21.40 14.62 -9.59
CA ILE A 35 22.00 14.02 -10.78
C ILE A 35 22.19 12.54 -10.50
N ILE A 36 21.58 11.69 -11.32
CA ILE A 36 21.60 10.23 -11.13
C ILE A 36 22.39 9.59 -12.27
N ASN A 37 23.41 8.82 -11.91
CA ASN A 37 24.18 8.05 -12.86
C ASN A 37 23.50 6.70 -13.13
N LEU A 38 22.62 6.69 -14.13
CA LEU A 38 21.88 5.48 -14.48
C LEU A 38 22.75 4.32 -14.99
N LYS A 39 23.97 4.59 -15.47
CA LYS A 39 24.92 3.52 -15.84
C LYS A 39 25.46 2.76 -14.63
N ALA A 40 25.37 3.35 -13.44
CA ALA A 40 25.75 2.70 -12.18
C ALA A 40 24.65 1.76 -11.66
N PHE A 41 23.46 1.77 -12.28
CA PHE A 41 22.38 0.85 -11.96
C PHE A 41 22.43 -0.37 -12.89
N SER A 42 21.97 -1.51 -12.38
CA SER A 42 21.98 -2.80 -13.09
C SER A 42 20.85 -2.96 -14.11
N LYS A 43 20.06 -1.90 -14.35
CA LYS A 43 18.83 -1.94 -15.14
C LYS A 43 18.68 -0.72 -16.02
N GLU A 44 18.01 -0.94 -17.15
CA GLU A 44 17.50 0.12 -18.00
C GLU A 44 16.09 0.53 -17.53
N TYR A 45 15.86 1.84 -17.43
CA TYR A 45 14.60 2.43 -17.00
C TYR A 45 13.92 3.14 -18.17
N LYS A 46 12.59 2.98 -18.30
CA LYS A 46 11.79 3.68 -19.32
C LYS A 46 11.86 5.20 -19.08
N LEU A 47 11.85 5.61 -17.81
CA LEU A 47 11.95 7.01 -17.40
C LEU A 47 13.40 7.46 -17.17
N ALA A 48 14.39 6.77 -17.75
CA ALA A 48 15.82 7.07 -17.58
C ALA A 48 16.16 8.55 -17.83
N HIS A 49 15.69 9.13 -18.94
CA HIS A 49 15.95 10.55 -19.22
C HIS A 49 15.42 11.48 -18.11
N ALA A 50 14.25 11.16 -17.55
CA ALA A 50 13.65 11.95 -16.48
C ALA A 50 14.36 11.75 -15.13
N TYR A 51 14.85 10.54 -14.84
CA TYR A 51 15.60 10.26 -13.61
C TYR A 51 17.03 10.82 -13.62
N ALA A 52 17.66 10.97 -14.77
CA ALA A 52 19.06 11.41 -14.85
C ALA A 52 19.30 12.80 -14.20
N ASN A 53 18.28 13.66 -14.20
CA ASN A 53 18.35 15.01 -13.65
C ASN A 53 16.98 15.40 -13.05
N VAL A 54 16.75 14.99 -11.81
CA VAL A 54 15.47 15.18 -11.11
C VAL A 54 15.51 16.47 -10.31
N ARG A 55 14.50 17.33 -10.47
CA ARG A 55 14.28 18.46 -9.55
C ARG A 55 13.95 17.94 -8.15
N ASN A 56 14.63 18.46 -7.15
CA ASN A 56 14.42 18.09 -5.76
C ASN A 56 13.03 18.52 -5.29
N LEU A 57 12.39 17.66 -4.51
CA LEU A 57 11.14 18.00 -3.85
C LEU A 57 11.43 18.98 -2.70
N GLU A 58 10.61 20.04 -2.62
CA GLU A 58 10.67 21.10 -1.61
C GLU A 58 9.38 21.17 -0.79
N TYR A 59 9.52 21.61 0.45
CA TYR A 59 8.41 21.98 1.32
C TYR A 59 7.84 23.34 0.91
N LEU A 60 6.70 23.35 0.21
CA LEU A 60 6.04 24.58 -0.24
C LEU A 60 4.66 24.72 0.39
N SER A 61 4.37 25.89 0.98
CA SER A 61 3.06 26.22 1.57
C SER A 61 2.82 27.74 1.48
N ASP A 62 1.56 28.15 1.52
CA ASP A 62 1.10 29.53 1.69
C ASP A 62 1.33 30.06 3.11
N LYS A 63 1.71 29.19 4.05
CA LYS A 63 1.92 29.49 5.48
C LYS A 63 3.28 28.98 5.95
N PRO A 64 3.84 29.56 7.03
CA PRO A 64 5.04 29.03 7.65
C PRO A 64 4.87 27.56 8.07
N ILE A 65 5.79 26.71 7.62
CA ILE A 65 5.77 25.28 7.91
C ILE A 65 6.52 25.04 9.22
N LYS A 66 5.84 24.47 10.21
CA LYS A 66 6.48 23.92 11.42
C LYS A 66 6.35 22.41 11.41
N LEU A 67 7.45 21.72 11.11
CA LEU A 67 7.50 20.27 11.20
C LEU A 67 7.52 19.83 12.67
N GLN A 68 6.73 18.81 13.00
CA GLN A 68 6.78 18.18 14.32
C GLN A 68 8.17 17.59 14.55
N THR A 69 8.83 17.96 15.64
CA THR A 69 10.14 17.41 16.02
C THR A 69 10.02 16.06 16.73
N PHE A 70 11.13 15.34 16.87
CA PHE A 70 11.19 14.16 17.74
C PHE A 70 10.86 14.54 19.18
N SER A 71 11.31 15.70 19.63
CA SER A 71 10.98 16.26 20.95
C SER A 71 9.46 16.46 21.13
N ASP A 72 8.79 17.02 20.12
CA ASP A 72 7.33 17.18 20.12
C ASP A 72 6.61 15.82 20.17
N TYR A 73 7.14 14.82 19.45
CA TYR A 73 6.60 13.46 19.43
C TYR A 73 6.78 12.72 20.76
N ILE A 74 7.97 12.81 21.37
CA ILE A 74 8.35 12.04 22.56
C ILE A 74 7.77 12.62 23.84
N LYS A 75 7.61 13.95 23.93
CA LYS A 75 7.11 14.65 25.12
C LYS A 75 5.80 14.06 25.67
N PRO A 76 4.72 13.86 24.87
CA PRO A 76 3.49 13.24 25.37
C PRO A 76 3.61 11.71 25.58
N ARG A 77 4.64 11.07 25.03
CA ARG A 77 4.82 9.59 25.04
C ARG A 77 5.86 9.08 26.01
N ARG A 78 6.61 9.97 26.68
CA ARG A 78 7.74 9.62 27.54
C ARG A 78 7.36 8.58 28.61
N LYS A 79 6.16 8.69 29.19
CA LYS A 79 5.65 7.70 30.16
C LYS A 79 5.41 6.35 29.49
N LEU A 80 4.73 6.33 28.35
CA LEU A 80 4.41 5.10 27.61
C LEU A 80 5.68 4.34 27.21
N ILE A 81 6.68 5.03 26.63
CA ILE A 81 7.91 4.38 26.15
C ILE A 81 8.77 3.84 27.31
N LYS A 82 8.70 4.47 28.49
CA LYS A 82 9.35 3.96 29.71
C LYS A 82 8.60 2.81 30.36
N MET A 83 7.34 2.58 30.02
CA MET A 83 6.62 1.40 30.53
C MET A 83 7.25 0.12 29.98
N PRO A 84 7.28 -0.97 30.76
CA PRO A 84 7.73 -2.26 30.28
C PRO A 84 7.02 -2.65 28.98
N PHE A 85 7.81 -3.05 27.99
CA PHE A 85 7.28 -3.57 26.73
C PHE A 85 6.53 -4.87 27.00
N THR A 86 5.21 -4.86 26.76
CA THR A 86 4.36 -6.04 26.93
C THR A 86 3.63 -6.35 25.65
N VAL A 87 3.47 -7.64 25.37
CA VAL A 87 2.71 -8.12 24.23
C VAL A 87 1.78 -9.23 24.68
N GLU A 88 0.48 -8.99 24.53
CA GLU A 88 -0.55 -9.99 24.76
C GLU A 88 -0.99 -10.58 23.42
N ARG A 89 -0.73 -11.87 23.20
CA ARG A 89 -1.20 -12.57 22.00
C ARG A 89 -2.66 -12.96 22.19
N LYS A 90 -3.54 -12.46 21.31
CA LYS A 90 -4.96 -12.81 21.35
C LYS A 90 -5.24 -14.08 20.55
N PRO A 91 -6.25 -14.88 20.92
CA PRO A 91 -6.67 -16.04 20.14
C PRO A 91 -7.03 -15.63 18.71
N ARG A 92 -6.54 -16.39 17.74
CA ARG A 92 -6.94 -16.22 16.34
C ARG A 92 -8.45 -16.50 16.22
N PRO A 93 -9.25 -15.65 15.55
CA PRO A 93 -10.64 -15.99 15.22
C PRO A 93 -10.68 -17.27 14.38
N ARG A 94 -11.76 -18.04 14.54
CA ARG A 94 -11.97 -19.29 13.82
C ARG A 94 -12.84 -19.05 12.59
N PHE A 95 -12.47 -19.69 11.49
CA PHE A 95 -13.35 -19.91 10.35
C PHE A 95 -14.55 -20.78 10.77
N PRO A 96 -15.72 -20.56 10.14
CA PRO A 96 -16.92 -21.36 10.39
C PRO A 96 -16.70 -22.83 10.05
N ARG A 97 -17.64 -23.69 10.47
CA ARG A 97 -17.56 -25.16 10.32
C ARG A 97 -17.22 -25.59 8.88
N ASP A 98 -17.86 -24.99 7.88
CA ASP A 98 -17.68 -25.33 6.48
C ASP A 98 -16.35 -24.85 5.87
N GLU A 99 -15.60 -24.03 6.61
CA GLU A 99 -14.25 -23.58 6.28
C GLU A 99 -13.24 -23.96 7.38
N ALA A 100 -13.58 -24.93 8.24
CA ALA A 100 -12.80 -25.26 9.43
C ALA A 100 -11.38 -25.77 9.10
N TYR A 101 -11.17 -26.29 7.89
CA TYR A 101 -9.85 -26.70 7.38
C TYR A 101 -8.86 -25.52 7.28
N LEU A 102 -9.34 -24.28 7.23
CA LEU A 102 -8.52 -23.07 7.32
C LEU A 102 -8.07 -22.80 8.77
N ASN A 103 -8.68 -23.37 9.80
CA ASN A 103 -8.24 -23.13 11.19
C ASN A 103 -6.88 -23.77 11.54
N ARG A 104 -6.32 -24.59 10.64
CA ARG A 104 -4.98 -25.20 10.79
C ARG A 104 -4.00 -24.53 9.83
N LYS A 105 -2.88 -24.04 10.37
CA LYS A 105 -1.77 -23.51 9.56
C LYS A 105 -1.13 -24.63 8.75
N THR A 106 -1.28 -24.59 7.44
CA THR A 106 -0.60 -25.47 6.49
C THR A 106 0.01 -24.62 5.37
N ARG A 107 1.07 -25.11 4.72
CA ARG A 107 1.66 -24.43 3.55
C ARG A 107 0.69 -24.33 2.37
N ARG A 108 -0.25 -25.28 2.25
CA ARG A 108 -1.27 -25.30 1.19
C ARG A 108 -2.25 -24.15 1.31
N HIS A 109 -2.72 -23.86 2.52
CA HIS A 109 -3.76 -22.84 2.76
C HIS A 109 -3.16 -21.46 3.04
N TYR A 110 -1.91 -21.42 3.55
CA TYR A 110 -1.24 -20.17 3.91
C TYR A 110 0.11 -20.02 3.21
N PRO A 111 0.14 -20.01 1.86
CA PRO A 111 1.37 -19.95 1.09
C PRO A 111 2.12 -18.63 1.25
N ASN A 112 1.43 -17.54 1.62
CA ASN A 112 2.04 -16.21 1.75
C ASN A 112 2.73 -16.01 3.11
N GLY A 113 2.69 -16.99 4.02
CA GLY A 113 3.44 -16.96 5.27
C GLY A 113 2.72 -16.26 6.43
N ASP A 114 3.50 -15.86 7.44
CA ASP A 114 2.99 -15.29 8.69
C ASP A 114 2.83 -13.77 8.62
N LEU A 115 1.68 -13.27 9.06
CA LEU A 115 1.41 -11.85 9.21
C LEU A 115 1.24 -11.51 10.70
N LEU A 116 1.95 -10.49 11.18
CA LEU A 116 1.72 -9.92 12.50
C LEU A 116 0.80 -8.71 12.40
N ILE A 117 -0.22 -8.67 13.25
CA ILE A 117 -1.02 -7.47 13.48
C ILE A 117 -0.67 -7.00 14.88
N LEU A 118 0.10 -5.91 14.97
CA LEU A 118 0.43 -5.27 16.23
C LEU A 118 -0.58 -4.15 16.48
N VAL A 119 -1.35 -4.25 17.55
CA VAL A 119 -2.41 -3.27 17.89
C VAL A 119 -2.06 -2.58 19.21
N ASP A 120 -2.13 -1.26 19.26
CA ASP A 120 -1.98 -0.51 20.50
C ASP A 120 -3.05 -0.96 21.50
N LYS A 121 -2.62 -1.31 22.71
CA LYS A 121 -3.49 -1.71 23.82
C LYS A 121 -4.59 -0.69 24.12
N ALA A 122 -4.33 0.60 23.94
CA ALA A 122 -5.29 1.65 24.20
C ALA A 122 -6.50 1.60 23.25
N VAL A 123 -6.30 1.19 21.99
CA VAL A 123 -7.36 1.17 20.98
C VAL A 123 -7.98 -0.22 20.78
N TYR A 124 -7.26 -1.29 21.12
CA TYR A 124 -7.68 -2.67 20.86
C TYR A 124 -9.12 -3.02 21.30
N PRO A 125 -9.61 -2.66 22.52
CA PRO A 125 -10.97 -3.01 22.93
C PRO A 125 -12.05 -2.50 21.96
N ALA A 126 -11.86 -1.31 21.39
CA ALA A 126 -12.81 -0.67 20.49
C ALA A 126 -12.73 -1.18 19.04
N VAL A 127 -11.61 -1.82 18.64
CA VAL A 127 -11.38 -2.28 17.26
C VAL A 127 -11.26 -3.81 17.13
N ALA A 128 -11.39 -4.55 18.23
CA ALA A 128 -11.16 -5.99 18.27
C ALA A 128 -12.02 -6.78 17.28
N HIS A 129 -13.27 -6.37 17.04
CA HIS A 129 -14.15 -7.01 16.07
C HIS A 129 -13.60 -6.88 14.65
N SER A 130 -13.26 -5.66 14.24
CA SER A 130 -12.69 -5.35 12.92
C SER A 130 -11.36 -6.07 12.68
N ILE A 131 -10.49 -6.11 13.69
CA ILE A 131 -9.22 -6.85 13.62
C ILE A 131 -9.45 -8.36 13.45
N ARG A 132 -10.46 -8.93 14.12
CA ARG A 132 -10.82 -10.34 13.94
C ARG A 132 -11.36 -10.62 12.55
N GLN A 133 -12.20 -9.74 11.99
CA GLN A 133 -12.66 -9.85 10.61
C GLN A 133 -11.46 -9.81 9.64
N TYR A 134 -10.57 -8.84 9.82
CA TYR A 134 -9.36 -8.70 9.00
C TYR A 134 -8.49 -9.96 9.00
N VAL A 135 -8.31 -10.63 10.15
CA VAL A 135 -7.59 -11.91 10.25
C VAL A 135 -8.24 -13.04 9.43
N LEU A 136 -9.57 -13.06 9.33
CA LEU A 136 -10.27 -14.03 8.48
C LEU A 136 -10.11 -13.65 7.00
N ASP A 137 -10.19 -12.36 6.68
CA ASP A 137 -10.07 -11.85 5.32
C ASP A 137 -8.69 -12.16 4.71
N VAL A 138 -7.60 -11.75 5.36
CA VAL A 138 -6.24 -12.08 4.89
C VAL A 138 -5.92 -13.57 5.01
N GLY A 139 -6.66 -14.30 5.85
CA GLY A 139 -6.60 -15.76 5.91
C GLY A 139 -7.08 -16.42 4.62
N LYS A 140 -8.14 -15.88 4.00
CA LYS A 140 -8.60 -16.31 2.67
C LYS A 140 -7.62 -15.93 1.55
N ASP A 141 -6.75 -14.96 1.81
CA ASP A 141 -5.69 -14.54 0.90
C ASP A 141 -4.40 -15.34 1.04
N GLY A 142 -4.34 -16.26 2.00
CA GLY A 142 -3.20 -17.12 2.19
C GLY A 142 -2.19 -16.64 3.24
N TYR A 143 -2.54 -15.68 4.09
CA TYR A 143 -1.71 -15.26 5.22
C TYR A 143 -2.16 -15.90 6.54
N TRP A 144 -1.21 -16.44 7.30
CA TRP A 144 -1.47 -16.84 8.67
C TRP A 144 -1.31 -15.62 9.61
N ALA A 145 -2.38 -14.84 9.74
CA ALA A 145 -2.39 -13.65 10.56
C ALA A 145 -2.59 -13.94 12.06
N THR A 146 -1.83 -13.22 12.90
CA THR A 146 -1.90 -13.32 14.37
C THR A 146 -1.99 -11.94 15.03
N ILE A 147 -2.80 -11.85 16.09
CA ILE A 147 -3.10 -10.60 16.78
C ILE A 147 -2.21 -10.48 18.02
N HIS A 148 -1.50 -9.35 18.13
CA HIS A 148 -0.59 -9.04 19.23
C HIS A 148 -0.90 -7.64 19.75
N VAL A 149 -1.44 -7.57 20.97
CA VAL A 149 -1.78 -6.31 21.61
C VAL A 149 -0.56 -5.81 22.37
N VAL A 150 -0.05 -4.65 21.97
CA VAL A 150 1.23 -4.09 22.42
C VAL A 150 0.99 -2.91 23.36
N SER A 151 1.78 -2.82 24.42
CA SER A 151 1.80 -1.67 25.32
C SER A 151 3.23 -1.35 25.76
N GLY A 152 3.54 -0.06 25.76
CA GLY A 152 4.85 0.47 26.15
C GLY A 152 5.99 0.08 25.21
N GLY A 153 7.22 0.28 25.66
CA GLY A 153 8.44 -0.09 24.94
C GLY A 153 8.93 0.90 23.89
N THR A 154 10.19 0.72 23.52
CA THR A 154 10.90 1.50 22.50
C THR A 154 10.74 0.86 21.11
N PRO A 155 11.09 1.58 20.03
CA PRO A 155 11.19 0.97 18.70
C PRO A 155 12.08 -0.27 18.67
N ALA A 156 13.19 -0.28 19.41
CA ALA A 156 14.06 -1.46 19.50
C ALA A 156 13.35 -2.68 20.09
N ASN A 157 12.46 -2.51 21.08
CA ASN A 157 11.67 -3.61 21.61
C ASN A 157 10.69 -4.18 20.57
N ILE A 158 10.04 -3.31 19.80
CA ILE A 158 9.11 -3.70 18.74
C ILE A 158 9.85 -4.42 17.60
N ARG A 159 10.97 -3.88 17.12
CA ARG A 159 11.81 -4.52 16.07
C ARG A 159 12.30 -5.89 16.53
N ALA A 160 12.78 -6.01 17.77
CA ALA A 160 13.20 -7.29 18.33
C ALA A 160 12.04 -8.31 18.42
N TYR A 161 10.84 -7.85 18.76
CA TYR A 161 9.63 -8.68 18.77
C TYR A 161 9.30 -9.20 17.37
N ILE A 162 9.25 -8.30 16.38
CA ILE A 162 8.98 -8.62 14.96
C ILE A 162 10.01 -9.64 14.46
N ARG A 163 11.30 -9.35 14.62
CA ARG A 163 12.41 -10.22 14.19
C ARG A 163 12.27 -11.64 14.74
N ARG A 164 11.98 -11.79 16.03
CA ARG A 164 11.82 -13.11 16.67
C ARG A 164 10.66 -13.92 16.08
N ARG A 165 9.62 -13.25 15.57
CA ARG A 165 8.44 -13.90 14.98
C ARG A 165 8.64 -14.27 13.51
N ARG A 166 9.64 -13.70 12.82
CA ARG A 166 9.98 -13.97 11.41
C ARG A 166 8.76 -13.93 10.47
N PRO A 167 7.93 -12.86 10.51
CA PRO A 167 6.82 -12.76 9.58
C PRO A 167 7.30 -12.43 8.17
N VAL A 168 6.40 -12.50 7.19
CA VAL A 168 6.61 -11.86 5.88
C VAL A 168 6.31 -10.36 5.92
N GLY A 169 5.53 -9.92 6.92
CA GLY A 169 5.09 -8.56 7.05
C GLY A 169 4.37 -8.26 8.35
N VAL A 170 4.22 -6.97 8.64
CA VAL A 170 3.52 -6.48 9.84
C VAL A 170 2.57 -5.34 9.49
N LEU A 171 1.36 -5.41 10.06
CA LEU A 171 0.42 -4.28 10.12
C LEU A 171 0.45 -3.68 11.52
N LEU A 172 0.81 -2.41 11.62
CA LEU A 172 0.83 -1.62 12.84
C LEU A 172 -0.48 -0.83 12.94
N VAL A 173 -1.25 -1.03 14.01
CA VAL A 173 -2.56 -0.40 14.21
C VAL A 173 -2.56 0.39 15.51
N GLY A 174 -2.82 1.69 15.41
CA GLY A 174 -2.77 2.59 16.56
C GLY A 174 -1.40 3.21 16.79
N ALA A 175 -1.21 3.83 17.95
CA ALA A 175 -0.01 4.59 18.31
C ALA A 175 1.17 3.71 18.75
N ILE A 176 1.51 2.69 17.95
CA ILE A 176 2.70 1.85 18.12
C ILE A 176 3.97 2.71 17.97
N SER A 177 4.92 2.59 18.91
CA SER A 177 6.12 3.43 18.97
C SER A 177 6.83 3.55 17.60
N VAL A 178 7.26 4.77 17.30
CA VAL A 178 7.78 5.18 16.00
C VAL A 178 9.29 5.34 16.06
N PRO A 179 10.07 4.65 15.21
CA PRO A 179 11.49 4.93 15.02
C PRO A 179 11.66 6.27 14.31
N TRP A 180 12.63 7.08 14.77
CA TRP A 180 13.02 8.32 14.13
C TRP A 180 14.42 8.20 13.59
N PHE A 181 14.65 8.85 12.45
CA PHE A 181 15.96 8.98 11.82
C PHE A 181 16.29 10.45 11.64
N GLU A 182 17.58 10.79 11.69
CA GLU A 182 18.07 12.15 11.45
C GLU A 182 19.21 12.20 10.43
N LEU A 183 19.29 13.34 9.75
CA LEU A 183 20.33 13.67 8.78
C LEU A 183 20.74 15.13 8.97
N ASP A 184 21.99 15.38 9.33
CA ASP A 184 22.55 16.73 9.44
C ASP A 184 22.79 17.40 8.09
N ASN A 185 22.85 16.60 7.03
CA ASN A 185 23.16 17.00 5.68
C ASN A 185 22.05 16.53 4.72
N ASP A 186 20.79 16.83 5.01
CA ASP A 186 19.68 16.56 4.11
C ASP A 186 19.72 17.51 2.88
N PHE A 187 18.61 17.64 2.14
CA PHE A 187 18.47 18.63 1.07
C PHE A 187 18.90 20.04 1.53
N HIS A 188 19.64 20.75 0.66
CA HIS A 188 20.24 22.07 0.94
C HIS A 188 21.15 22.12 2.18
N GLY A 189 21.69 20.98 2.64
CA GLY A 189 22.55 20.91 3.82
C GLY A 189 21.81 21.16 5.13
N ALA A 190 20.49 21.05 5.13
CA ALA A 190 19.68 21.22 6.32
C ALA A 190 19.75 20.00 7.24
N HIS A 191 19.64 20.25 8.55
CA HIS A 191 19.34 19.20 9.51
C HIS A 191 17.86 18.81 9.41
N SER A 192 17.58 17.51 9.42
CA SER A 192 16.23 16.96 9.39
C SER A 192 16.08 15.77 10.32
N GLU A 193 14.91 15.63 10.93
CA GLU A 193 14.51 14.46 11.72
C GLU A 193 13.10 14.02 11.35
N PHE A 194 12.88 12.72 11.21
CA PHE A 194 11.65 12.18 10.64
C PHE A 194 11.35 10.73 11.06
N PRO A 195 10.07 10.31 11.11
CA PRO A 195 9.68 8.91 11.22
C PRO A 195 10.27 8.04 10.09
N CYS A 196 10.78 6.84 10.43
CA CYS A 196 11.45 5.96 9.47
C CYS A 196 11.03 4.49 9.64
N ASP A 197 9.94 4.07 8.98
CA ASP A 197 9.43 2.70 9.09
C ASP A 197 10.35 1.65 8.42
N LEU A 198 11.33 2.06 7.61
CA LEU A 198 12.41 1.18 7.11
C LEU A 198 13.12 0.45 8.26
N TYR A 199 13.25 1.07 9.44
CA TYR A 199 13.80 0.44 10.64
C TYR A 199 13.07 -0.84 11.06
N TYR A 200 11.76 -0.93 10.81
CA TYR A 200 10.98 -2.14 11.09
C TYR A 200 10.98 -3.14 9.93
N MET A 201 11.19 -2.66 8.70
CA MET A 201 11.26 -3.48 7.49
C MET A 201 12.59 -4.23 7.40
N ASP A 202 13.69 -3.54 7.70
CA ASP A 202 15.00 -4.16 7.92
C ASP A 202 15.04 -4.75 9.33
N THR A 203 15.12 -6.07 9.45
CA THR A 203 15.12 -6.79 10.71
C THR A 203 16.51 -7.25 11.15
N ASN A 204 17.52 -7.22 10.29
CA ASN A 204 18.85 -7.76 10.60
C ASN A 204 20.02 -6.79 10.30
N GLY A 205 19.75 -5.61 9.75
CA GLY A 205 20.69 -4.52 9.60
C GLY A 205 20.98 -3.78 10.89
N ILE A 206 22.04 -2.98 10.83
CA ILE A 206 22.64 -2.30 11.97
C ILE A 206 22.25 -0.82 11.90
N TRP A 207 21.60 -0.35 12.96
CA TRP A 207 21.18 1.04 13.12
C TRP A 207 21.85 1.63 14.34
N HIS A 208 22.48 2.80 14.18
CA HIS A 208 23.19 3.46 15.28
C HIS A 208 22.53 4.77 15.69
N ASP A 209 22.52 4.97 17.01
CA ASP A 209 22.15 6.19 17.73
C ASP A 209 23.36 6.51 18.63
N PRO A 210 24.38 7.23 18.10
CA PRO A 210 25.65 7.39 18.79
C PRO A 210 25.60 8.29 20.03
N ASP A 211 24.70 9.28 20.05
CA ASP A 211 24.53 10.22 21.16
C ASP A 211 23.43 9.78 22.15
N GLY A 212 22.67 8.73 21.82
CA GLY A 212 21.69 8.10 22.70
C GLY A 212 20.44 8.94 22.88
N ASP A 213 20.13 9.81 21.92
CA ASP A 213 19.03 10.75 22.01
C ASP A 213 17.67 10.14 21.59
N GLY A 214 17.70 8.92 21.03
CA GLY A 214 16.54 8.16 20.59
C GLY A 214 16.25 8.23 19.10
N LYS A 215 17.07 8.95 18.32
CA LYS A 215 17.04 8.97 16.86
C LYS A 215 18.22 8.20 16.29
N PHE A 216 17.99 7.51 15.18
CA PHE A 216 19.07 6.86 14.45
C PHE A 216 19.68 7.83 13.44
N SER A 217 21.00 7.82 13.28
CA SER A 217 21.72 8.69 12.32
C SER A 217 22.56 7.91 11.31
N SER A 218 22.67 6.58 11.47
CA SER A 218 23.30 5.71 10.46
C SER A 218 22.67 4.33 10.38
N HIS A 219 22.77 3.74 9.18
CA HIS A 219 22.23 2.43 8.81
C HIS A 219 23.29 1.70 7.96
N SER A 220 23.68 0.49 8.37
CA SER A 220 24.75 -0.31 7.74
C SER A 220 24.53 -1.82 7.93
N GLY A 221 25.47 -2.65 7.45
CA GLY A 221 25.35 -4.11 7.51
C GLY A 221 24.48 -4.63 6.37
N ASN A 222 23.53 -5.52 6.67
CA ASN A 222 22.52 -5.94 5.68
C ASN A 222 21.35 -4.96 5.73
N ILE A 223 21.25 -4.06 4.75
CA ILE A 223 20.28 -2.95 4.75
C ILE A 223 19.02 -3.22 3.92
N ASP A 224 19.00 -4.34 3.19
CA ASP A 224 17.84 -4.77 2.42
C ASP A 224 16.69 -5.12 3.38
N PRO A 225 15.48 -4.58 3.20
CA PRO A 225 14.37 -4.95 4.05
C PRO A 225 13.95 -6.41 3.84
N GLU A 226 13.73 -7.14 4.94
CA GLU A 226 13.21 -8.51 4.88
C GLU A 226 11.69 -8.58 4.81
N ILE A 227 11.01 -7.60 5.40
CA ILE A 227 9.56 -7.60 5.55
C ILE A 227 8.98 -6.27 5.09
N TRP A 228 7.72 -6.27 4.69
CA TRP A 228 6.96 -5.03 4.56
C TRP A 228 6.34 -4.61 5.89
N VAL A 229 6.14 -3.30 6.05
CA VAL A 229 5.44 -2.69 7.17
C VAL A 229 4.31 -1.85 6.60
N GLY A 230 3.09 -2.07 7.09
CA GLY A 230 1.96 -1.17 6.87
C GLY A 230 1.56 -0.50 8.16
N ARG A 231 1.10 0.75 8.08
CA ARG A 231 0.72 1.53 9.25
C ARG A 231 -0.67 2.14 9.13
N LEU A 232 -1.47 1.91 10.17
CA LEU A 232 -2.73 2.58 10.44
C LEU A 232 -2.56 3.45 11.69
N TRP A 233 -2.14 4.68 11.44
CA TRP A 233 -2.06 5.72 12.45
C TRP A 233 -3.05 6.81 12.07
N THR A 234 -4.15 6.95 12.80
CA THR A 234 -5.19 7.91 12.43
C THR A 234 -4.71 9.37 12.54
N PRO A 235 -5.14 10.26 11.62
CA PRO A 235 -4.78 11.68 11.65
C PRO A 235 -5.35 12.41 12.88
N THR A 236 -6.38 11.83 13.50
CA THR A 236 -7.01 12.26 14.75
C THR A 236 -6.61 11.36 15.92
N ALA A 237 -6.90 11.82 17.14
CA ALA A 237 -6.66 11.07 18.38
C ALA A 237 -5.24 10.48 18.48
N ASN A 238 -4.25 11.16 17.89
CA ASN A 238 -2.85 10.82 17.99
C ASN A 238 -2.53 9.37 17.56
N GLY A 239 -3.22 8.89 16.52
CA GLY A 239 -3.06 7.55 15.97
C GLY A 239 -4.13 6.54 16.41
N ASN A 240 -4.94 6.85 17.44
CA ASN A 240 -5.82 5.90 18.13
C ASN A 240 -7.34 6.18 17.96
N ASP A 241 -7.75 6.81 16.86
CA ASP A 241 -9.17 7.03 16.58
C ASP A 241 -9.84 5.71 16.16
N ALA A 242 -10.57 5.10 17.11
CA ALA A 242 -11.19 3.80 16.89
C ALA A 242 -12.27 3.82 15.79
N THR A 243 -12.97 4.94 15.60
CA THR A 243 -13.99 5.07 14.56
C THR A 243 -13.33 5.00 13.19
N LEU A 244 -12.29 5.79 12.97
CA LEU A 244 -11.56 5.79 11.69
C LEU A 244 -10.92 4.44 11.37
N ILE A 245 -10.39 3.75 12.39
CA ILE A 245 -9.82 2.40 12.23
C ILE A 245 -10.90 1.38 11.86
N ASN A 246 -12.05 1.40 12.55
CA ASN A 246 -13.16 0.49 12.26
C ASN A 246 -13.73 0.73 10.86
N ASP A 247 -13.93 1.99 10.47
CA ASP A 247 -14.40 2.36 9.14
C ASP A 247 -13.40 1.92 8.06
N TYR A 248 -12.10 2.11 8.30
CA TYR A 248 -11.04 1.62 7.42
C TYR A 248 -11.13 0.10 7.20
N PHE A 249 -11.24 -0.68 8.27
CA PHE A 249 -11.35 -2.14 8.15
C PHE A 249 -12.67 -2.59 7.50
N ALA A 250 -13.78 -1.87 7.74
CA ALA A 250 -15.03 -2.13 7.05
C ALA A 250 -14.93 -1.85 5.53
N ARG A 251 -14.21 -0.80 5.13
CA ARG A 251 -13.88 -0.54 3.71
C ARG A 251 -12.96 -1.61 3.14
N ASN A 252 -11.91 -1.99 3.85
CA ASN A 252 -10.99 -3.05 3.46
C ASN A 252 -11.73 -4.37 3.19
N HIS A 253 -12.60 -4.77 4.11
CA HIS A 253 -13.45 -5.95 3.97
C HIS A 253 -14.33 -5.87 2.71
N LYS A 254 -15.04 -4.74 2.51
CA LYS A 254 -15.88 -4.51 1.33
C LYS A 254 -15.07 -4.57 0.02
N PHE A 255 -13.86 -4.02 0.01
CA PHE A 255 -12.97 -4.11 -1.15
C PHE A 255 -12.65 -5.56 -1.50
N ARG A 256 -12.26 -6.38 -0.50
CA ARG A 256 -11.93 -7.80 -0.69
C ARG A 256 -13.10 -8.65 -1.15
N LEU A 257 -14.33 -8.18 -0.93
CA LEU A 257 -15.56 -8.78 -1.42
C LEU A 257 -16.04 -8.24 -2.77
N GLY A 258 -15.32 -7.29 -3.39
CA GLY A 258 -15.75 -6.66 -4.64
C GLY A 258 -16.94 -5.70 -4.49
N MET A 259 -17.19 -5.20 -3.28
CA MET A 259 -18.33 -4.33 -2.96
C MET A 259 -18.02 -2.83 -3.03
N LEU A 260 -16.79 -2.43 -3.36
CA LEU A 260 -16.41 -1.02 -3.55
C LEU A 260 -16.22 -0.63 -5.03
N GLY A 261 -16.60 -1.52 -5.93
CA GLY A 261 -16.37 -1.35 -7.36
C GLY A 261 -14.91 -1.57 -7.76
N HIS A 262 -14.67 -1.40 -9.05
CA HIS A 262 -13.36 -1.51 -9.66
C HIS A 262 -13.32 -0.55 -10.86
N ALA A 263 -12.60 0.58 -10.75
CA ALA A 263 -12.64 1.61 -11.79
C ALA A 263 -11.82 1.29 -13.04
N HIS A 264 -10.89 0.33 -12.97
CA HIS A 264 -9.96 -0.02 -14.06
C HIS A 264 -9.38 1.22 -14.75
N SER A 265 -8.95 2.19 -13.94
CA SER A 265 -8.38 3.43 -14.43
C SER A 265 -7.32 3.94 -13.47
N ALA A 266 -6.29 4.58 -14.01
CA ALA A 266 -5.22 5.19 -13.26
C ALA A 266 -5.10 6.67 -13.61
N LEU A 267 -4.59 7.46 -12.66
CA LEU A 267 -4.31 8.88 -12.84
C LEU A 267 -2.84 9.15 -12.53
N ALA A 268 -2.08 9.59 -13.53
CA ALA A 268 -0.78 10.23 -13.34
C ALA A 268 -0.97 11.75 -13.38
N TYR A 269 -0.91 12.40 -12.22
CA TYR A 269 -0.98 13.85 -12.09
C TYR A 269 0.42 14.38 -11.81
N VAL A 270 1.08 14.93 -12.83
CA VAL A 270 2.50 15.25 -12.80
C VAL A 270 2.69 16.75 -13.00
N ASP A 271 2.93 17.44 -11.89
CA ASP A 271 3.11 18.90 -11.87
C ASP A 271 4.48 19.31 -12.45
N ASP A 272 4.48 20.40 -13.22
CA ASP A 272 5.62 21.20 -13.69
C ASP A 272 6.98 20.48 -13.77
N ASP A 273 7.68 20.49 -12.64
CA ASP A 273 9.09 20.14 -12.47
C ASP A 273 9.40 18.69 -12.88
N TRP A 274 8.37 17.83 -12.90
CA TRP A 274 8.52 16.42 -13.21
C TRP A 274 7.79 15.98 -14.48
N ARG A 275 7.38 16.90 -15.37
CA ARG A 275 6.68 16.59 -16.63
C ARG A 275 7.26 15.38 -17.40
N GLY A 276 8.58 15.19 -17.33
CA GLY A 276 9.28 14.05 -17.95
C GLY A 276 8.92 12.66 -17.39
N PHE A 277 8.27 12.55 -16.22
CA PHE A 277 7.77 11.29 -15.68
C PHE A 277 6.54 10.76 -16.43
N ASP A 278 5.88 11.58 -17.25
CA ASP A 278 4.76 11.19 -18.12
C ASP A 278 3.64 10.41 -17.41
N ASP A 279 3.48 9.11 -17.69
CA ASP A 279 2.51 8.21 -17.06
C ASP A 279 3.00 7.61 -15.73
N CYS A 280 4.15 8.06 -15.24
CA CYS A 280 4.85 7.54 -14.06
C CYS A 280 5.13 6.04 -14.11
N ALA A 281 5.31 5.49 -15.31
CA ALA A 281 5.44 4.06 -15.57
C ALA A 281 4.22 3.22 -15.16
N PHE A 282 3.02 3.81 -15.12
CA PHE A 282 1.80 3.05 -14.84
C PHE A 282 1.51 1.97 -15.88
N ASP A 283 2.08 2.06 -17.07
CA ASP A 283 1.96 1.04 -18.10
C ASP A 283 2.62 -0.30 -17.73
N GLU A 284 3.47 -0.32 -16.71
CA GLU A 284 3.95 -1.55 -16.06
C GLU A 284 2.83 -2.31 -15.32
N MET A 285 1.71 -1.62 -15.01
CA MET A 285 0.59 -2.14 -14.22
C MET A 285 -0.76 -2.11 -14.96
N PHE A 286 -1.01 -1.10 -15.79
CA PHE A 286 -2.27 -0.87 -16.49
C PHE A 286 -2.09 -0.78 -18.00
N PRO A 287 -3.08 -1.17 -18.82
CA PRO A 287 -3.08 -0.82 -20.23
C PRO A 287 -3.04 0.70 -20.43
N ALA A 288 -2.27 1.19 -21.41
CA ALA A 288 -2.16 2.63 -21.69
C ALA A 288 -3.52 3.32 -21.92
N SER A 289 -4.50 2.61 -22.48
CA SER A 289 -5.84 3.14 -22.77
C SER A 289 -6.66 3.52 -21.54
N VAL A 290 -6.25 3.13 -20.34
CA VAL A 290 -6.96 3.43 -19.09
C VAL A 290 -6.18 4.32 -18.13
N ILE A 291 -5.05 4.87 -18.59
CA ILE A 291 -4.23 5.80 -17.85
C ILE A 291 -4.60 7.22 -18.29
N THR A 292 -5.19 7.99 -17.38
CA THR A 292 -5.34 9.43 -17.52
C THR A 292 -4.04 10.09 -17.06
N LYS A 293 -3.46 10.96 -17.88
CA LYS A 293 -2.22 11.68 -17.54
C LYS A 293 -2.40 13.18 -17.73
N TYR A 294 -1.97 13.95 -16.72
CA TYR A 294 -1.87 15.40 -16.78
C TYR A 294 -0.42 15.81 -16.49
N THR A 295 0.21 16.42 -17.48
CA THR A 295 1.64 16.80 -17.46
C THR A 295 1.88 18.22 -18.02
N ASP A 296 0.80 18.95 -18.30
CA ASP A 296 0.82 20.28 -18.90
C ASP A 296 0.87 21.35 -17.78
N PRO A 297 1.96 22.14 -17.66
CA PRO A 297 2.13 23.19 -16.65
C PRO A 297 1.07 24.29 -16.60
N HIS A 298 0.23 24.36 -17.63
CA HIS A 298 -0.88 25.32 -17.69
C HIS A 298 -2.22 24.69 -17.29
N LYS A 299 -2.24 23.40 -16.94
CA LYS A 299 -3.45 22.65 -16.59
C LYS A 299 -3.35 21.88 -15.29
N THR A 300 -2.15 21.65 -14.75
CA THR A 300 -1.96 20.90 -13.50
C THR A 300 -2.34 21.74 -12.27
N ASP A 301 -3.56 22.28 -12.24
CA ASP A 301 -4.07 23.18 -11.19
C ASP A 301 -4.76 22.47 -10.01
N ALA A 302 -5.11 23.24 -8.98
CA ALA A 302 -5.70 22.71 -7.76
C ALA A 302 -7.12 22.15 -7.96
N ASP A 303 -7.92 22.80 -8.80
CA ASP A 303 -9.32 22.45 -9.03
C ASP A 303 -9.43 21.18 -9.89
N LEU A 304 -8.58 21.04 -10.91
CA LEU A 304 -8.49 19.84 -11.73
C LEU A 304 -8.03 18.65 -10.89
N TYR A 305 -6.98 18.79 -10.08
CA TYR A 305 -6.54 17.69 -9.21
C TYR A 305 -7.66 17.27 -8.27
N LYS A 306 -8.38 18.23 -7.69
CA LYS A 306 -9.53 17.96 -6.81
C LYS A 306 -10.62 17.18 -7.55
N ALA A 307 -11.01 17.60 -8.75
CA ALA A 307 -12.02 16.90 -9.55
C ALA A 307 -11.59 15.47 -9.89
N GLU A 308 -10.32 15.28 -10.25
CA GLU A 308 -9.78 14.00 -10.67
C GLU A 308 -9.60 13.01 -9.51
N VAL A 309 -9.08 13.48 -8.37
CA VAL A 309 -8.88 12.65 -7.18
C VAL A 309 -10.21 12.24 -6.51
N ASN A 310 -11.30 12.96 -6.79
CA ASN A 310 -12.65 12.63 -6.33
C ASN A 310 -13.38 11.62 -7.23
N SER A 311 -12.85 11.34 -8.42
CA SER A 311 -13.38 10.32 -9.29
C SER A 311 -12.95 8.93 -8.84
N LEU A 312 -13.80 7.91 -9.04
CA LEU A 312 -13.42 6.53 -8.72
C LEU A 312 -12.23 6.12 -9.61
N ARG A 313 -11.07 5.89 -9.00
CA ARG A 313 -9.85 5.43 -9.68
C ARG A 313 -9.30 4.18 -9.00
N SER A 314 -8.70 3.28 -9.77
CA SER A 314 -7.95 2.18 -9.19
C SER A 314 -6.67 2.70 -8.54
N TRP A 315 -5.98 3.64 -9.19
CA TRP A 315 -4.71 4.16 -8.69
C TRP A 315 -4.52 5.63 -9.04
N VAL A 316 -3.92 6.41 -8.12
CA VAL A 316 -3.50 7.80 -8.37
C VAL A 316 -2.03 7.93 -8.01
N GLN A 317 -1.25 8.57 -8.89
CA GLN A 317 0.06 9.11 -8.55
C GLN A 317 0.05 10.61 -8.72
N LEU A 318 0.46 11.31 -7.67
CA LEU A 318 0.66 12.74 -7.67
C LEU A 318 2.16 13.01 -7.58
N CYS A 319 2.70 13.77 -8.53
CA CYS A 319 4.04 14.36 -8.46
C CYS A 319 3.87 15.86 -8.28
N ALA A 320 4.14 16.37 -7.08
CA ALA A 320 3.93 17.77 -6.73
C ALA A 320 4.82 18.19 -5.55
N HIS A 321 5.01 19.49 -5.38
CA HIS A 321 5.49 20.01 -4.10
C HIS A 321 4.41 19.92 -3.04
N SER A 322 4.80 19.80 -1.77
CA SER A 322 3.83 19.60 -0.68
C SER A 322 4.40 19.94 0.68
N TRP A 323 3.54 19.84 1.69
CA TRP A 323 3.92 19.81 3.09
C TRP A 323 3.03 18.84 3.87
N THR A 324 3.18 18.80 5.19
CA THR A 324 2.46 17.87 6.06
C THR A 324 0.92 18.00 5.96
N HIS A 325 0.38 19.16 5.57
CA HIS A 325 -1.06 19.44 5.58
C HIS A 325 -1.62 19.90 4.22
N GLY A 326 -0.86 19.78 3.13
CA GLY A 326 -1.37 20.15 1.82
C GLY A 326 -0.40 19.92 0.66
N HIS A 327 -0.89 20.23 -0.54
CA HIS A 327 -0.15 20.19 -1.79
C HIS A 327 0.01 21.60 -2.36
N ALA A 328 1.14 21.87 -3.00
CA ALA A 328 1.37 23.06 -3.80
C ALA A 328 1.52 22.62 -5.26
N LEU A 329 0.67 23.17 -6.12
CA LEU A 329 0.65 22.90 -7.55
C LEU A 329 1.01 24.18 -8.27
N LYS A 330 1.91 24.11 -9.23
CA LYS A 330 2.39 25.28 -9.93
C LYS A 330 1.70 25.38 -11.29
N VAL A 331 1.06 26.52 -11.53
CA VAL A 331 0.24 26.77 -12.72
C VAL A 331 0.71 28.07 -13.36
N GLY A 332 1.26 27.99 -14.57
CA GLY A 332 1.72 29.17 -15.30
C GLY A 332 2.72 30.04 -14.51
N GLY A 333 3.49 29.43 -13.61
CA GLY A 333 4.49 30.12 -12.78
C GLY A 333 4.02 30.57 -11.39
N THR A 334 2.74 30.41 -11.05
CA THR A 334 2.18 30.74 -9.72
C THR A 334 1.85 29.46 -8.96
N ASN A 335 2.02 29.44 -7.64
CA ASN A 335 1.60 28.31 -6.81
C ASN A 335 0.13 28.46 -6.39
N GLU A 336 -0.64 27.40 -6.59
CA GLU A 336 -1.93 27.15 -5.98
C GLU A 336 -1.80 26.11 -4.87
N TYR A 337 -2.68 26.15 -3.87
CA TYR A 337 -2.54 25.37 -2.65
C TYR A 337 -3.80 24.58 -2.31
N ILE A 338 -3.66 23.27 -2.13
CA ILE A 338 -4.72 22.38 -1.65
C ILE A 338 -4.46 22.04 -0.19
N GLN A 339 -5.36 22.47 0.69
CA GLN A 339 -5.26 22.26 2.13
C GLN A 339 -5.94 20.96 2.56
N VAL A 340 -5.56 20.43 3.73
CA VAL A 340 -6.19 19.24 4.34
C VAL A 340 -7.73 19.33 4.45
N SER A 341 -8.29 20.54 4.57
CA SER A 341 -9.74 20.75 4.61
C SER A 341 -10.44 20.28 3.34
N TYR A 342 -9.80 20.38 2.16
CA TYR A 342 -10.34 19.88 0.90
C TYR A 342 -10.48 18.35 0.93
N PHE A 343 -9.54 17.65 1.53
CA PHE A 343 -9.60 16.19 1.63
C PHE A 343 -10.67 15.72 2.63
N ARG A 344 -11.17 16.65 3.44
CA ARG A 344 -12.17 16.45 4.49
C ARG A 344 -13.49 17.16 4.20
N ASP A 345 -13.78 17.52 2.96
CA ASP A 345 -15.06 18.14 2.57
C ASP A 345 -16.10 17.10 2.12
N THR A 346 -17.14 17.50 1.40
CA THR A 346 -18.17 16.56 0.91
C THR A 346 -17.69 15.65 -0.22
N ASN A 347 -16.57 15.97 -0.86
CA ASN A 347 -15.98 15.24 -1.98
C ASN A 347 -14.56 14.75 -1.59
N PRO A 348 -14.41 13.71 -0.76
CA PRO A 348 -13.09 13.19 -0.40
C PRO A 348 -12.43 12.44 -1.57
N PRO A 349 -11.11 12.14 -1.49
CA PRO A 349 -10.45 11.25 -2.44
C PRO A 349 -11.18 9.92 -2.61
N ASN A 350 -11.29 9.47 -3.86
CA ASN A 350 -12.10 8.33 -4.24
C ASN A 350 -11.31 7.29 -5.05
N ALA A 351 -9.98 7.31 -4.97
CA ALA A 351 -9.16 6.20 -5.44
C ALA A 351 -8.92 5.16 -4.35
N HIS A 352 -8.61 3.93 -4.73
CA HIS A 352 -8.25 2.88 -3.78
C HIS A 352 -6.78 2.95 -3.33
N PHE A 353 -5.88 3.35 -4.22
CA PHE A 353 -4.43 3.32 -3.97
C PHE A 353 -3.78 4.62 -4.44
N TYR A 354 -2.77 5.06 -3.69
CA TYR A 354 -2.07 6.31 -3.94
C TYR A 354 -0.54 6.14 -3.87
N ASN A 355 0.17 6.79 -4.78
CA ASN A 355 1.59 7.07 -4.65
C ASN A 355 1.80 8.59 -4.64
N LEU A 356 2.16 9.13 -3.49
CA LEU A 356 2.34 10.56 -3.28
C LEU A 356 3.83 10.89 -3.43
N PHE A 357 4.24 11.22 -4.65
CA PHE A 357 5.57 11.74 -4.96
C PHE A 357 5.67 13.22 -4.53
N CYS A 358 5.73 13.44 -3.21
CA CYS A 358 5.74 14.78 -2.63
C CYS A 358 6.25 14.84 -1.17
N CYS A 359 6.68 16.03 -0.72
CA CYS A 359 7.30 16.27 0.59
C CYS A 359 6.32 16.28 1.75
N GLY A 360 6.39 15.30 2.66
CA GLY A 360 5.82 15.40 4.00
C GLY A 360 4.40 14.89 4.27
N PRO A 361 3.49 14.62 3.30
CA PRO A 361 2.17 14.07 3.62
C PRO A 361 2.19 12.80 4.45
N GLY A 362 3.29 12.04 4.47
CA GLY A 362 3.48 10.82 5.24
C GLY A 362 3.98 11.03 6.66
N ARG A 363 4.10 12.26 7.19
CA ARG A 363 4.54 12.52 8.58
C ARG A 363 3.43 12.18 9.59
N PHE A 364 3.09 10.89 9.65
CA PHE A 364 1.93 10.35 10.33
C PHE A 364 1.80 10.66 11.83
N PRO A 365 2.87 10.88 12.63
CA PRO A 365 2.69 11.26 14.04
C PRO A 365 2.20 12.70 14.23
N THR A 366 2.20 13.53 13.17
CA THR A 366 1.62 14.88 13.18
C THR A 366 0.10 14.79 13.05
N ALA A 367 -0.62 15.53 13.88
CA ALA A 367 -2.08 15.61 13.76
C ALA A 367 -2.49 16.17 12.39
N ASP A 368 -3.58 15.64 11.84
CA ASP A 368 -4.10 16.04 10.52
C ASP A 368 -3.10 15.88 9.35
N TYR A 369 -2.11 14.98 9.48
CA TYR A 369 -1.20 14.68 8.38
C TYR A 369 -1.96 14.26 7.11
N LEU A 370 -1.55 14.82 5.98
CA LEU A 370 -2.36 14.82 4.76
C LEU A 370 -2.64 13.43 4.21
N ALA A 371 -1.63 12.55 4.13
CA ALA A 371 -1.81 11.20 3.59
C ALA A 371 -2.77 10.34 4.42
N GLY A 372 -3.04 10.70 5.68
CA GLY A 372 -4.07 10.06 6.49
C GLY A 372 -5.45 10.26 5.89
N TRP A 373 -5.74 11.46 5.40
CA TRP A 373 -7.02 11.80 4.77
C TRP A 373 -7.18 11.29 3.34
N TYR A 374 -6.16 10.60 2.80
CA TYR A 374 -6.28 9.80 1.59
C TYR A 374 -6.81 8.39 1.86
N ILE A 375 -6.67 7.85 3.09
CA ILE A 375 -7.07 6.47 3.42
C ILE A 375 -8.10 6.37 4.56
N PHE A 376 -8.20 7.40 5.40
CA PHE A 376 -9.22 7.51 6.43
C PHE A 376 -10.36 8.38 5.95
N ASP A 377 -11.55 7.92 6.26
CA ASP A 377 -12.80 8.64 5.98
C ASP A 377 -13.10 9.61 7.12
N LYS A 378 -14.17 10.37 7.03
CA LYS A 378 -14.63 11.23 8.12
C LYS A 378 -16.13 11.09 8.32
N THR A 379 -16.60 11.46 9.51
CA THR A 379 -18.03 11.53 9.78
C THR A 379 -18.69 12.66 9.00
N GLY A 380 -19.85 12.40 8.40
CA GLY A 380 -20.75 13.43 7.87
C GLY A 380 -20.37 14.06 6.52
N GLY A 381 -19.43 13.48 5.76
CA GLY A 381 -19.14 13.89 4.36
C GLY A 381 -19.41 12.78 3.35
N GLY A 382 -18.89 12.95 2.13
CA GLY A 382 -18.75 11.85 1.17
C GLY A 382 -17.83 10.76 1.71
N LYS A 383 -17.79 9.62 1.03
CA LYS A 383 -17.06 8.43 1.49
C LYS A 383 -15.70 8.32 0.80
N ASN A 384 -14.62 8.34 1.57
CA ASN A 384 -13.28 8.04 1.06
C ASN A 384 -13.13 6.52 0.80
N LEU A 385 -12.62 6.11 -0.37
CA LEU A 385 -12.41 4.70 -0.74
C LEU A 385 -10.95 4.21 -0.70
N GLY A 386 -10.06 5.04 -0.17
CA GLY A 386 -8.64 4.76 -0.03
C GLY A 386 -8.33 3.61 0.90
N LEU A 387 -7.34 2.82 0.50
CA LEU A 387 -6.88 1.60 1.17
C LEU A 387 -5.37 1.60 1.37
N THR A 388 -4.61 2.29 0.52
CA THR A 388 -3.15 2.37 0.69
C THR A 388 -2.61 3.67 0.12
N ALA A 389 -1.62 4.25 0.81
CA ALA A 389 -0.84 5.37 0.30
C ALA A 389 0.65 5.14 0.58
N ILE A 390 1.47 5.25 -0.47
CA ILE A 390 2.91 5.47 -0.32
C ILE A 390 3.12 6.98 -0.21
N ALA A 391 3.77 7.44 0.85
CA ALA A 391 4.02 8.85 1.11
C ALA A 391 5.35 9.05 1.84
N SER A 392 5.85 10.29 1.86
CA SER A 392 7.09 10.62 2.57
C SER A 392 6.85 11.43 3.84
N ALA A 393 7.55 11.11 4.93
CA ALA A 393 7.52 11.85 6.19
C ALA A 393 8.47 13.06 6.23
N LYS A 394 9.25 13.27 5.17
CA LYS A 394 10.24 14.35 5.00
C LYS A 394 10.24 14.87 3.56
N SER A 395 11.24 15.68 3.20
CA SER A 395 11.54 15.98 1.79
C SER A 395 12.07 14.75 1.05
N GLY A 396 11.74 14.61 -0.24
CA GLY A 396 12.01 13.40 -1.02
C GLY A 396 10.83 12.43 -1.06
N SER A 397 10.84 11.49 -2.00
CA SER A 397 9.82 10.44 -2.18
C SER A 397 10.37 9.32 -3.08
N MET A 398 9.50 8.44 -3.58
CA MET A 398 9.86 7.29 -4.41
C MET A 398 10.34 7.74 -5.79
N LEU A 399 11.54 7.34 -6.20
CA LEU A 399 11.97 7.37 -7.61
C LEU A 399 11.99 5.95 -8.16
N PHE A 400 12.21 5.78 -9.46
CA PHE A 400 12.25 4.45 -10.10
C PHE A 400 10.93 3.68 -9.93
N PHE A 401 9.83 4.32 -10.35
CA PHE A 401 8.46 3.80 -10.25
C PHE A 401 8.30 2.41 -10.87
N GLU A 402 9.05 2.11 -11.92
CA GLU A 402 9.08 0.82 -12.61
C GLU A 402 9.34 -0.35 -11.65
N ASP A 403 10.27 -0.19 -10.70
CA ASP A 403 10.62 -1.25 -9.74
C ASP A 403 9.49 -1.53 -8.74
N PHE A 404 8.57 -0.58 -8.57
CA PHE A 404 7.40 -0.73 -7.71
C PHE A 404 6.17 -1.20 -8.50
N TYR A 405 5.87 -0.61 -9.66
CA TYR A 405 4.67 -0.95 -10.43
C TYR A 405 4.78 -2.26 -11.20
N ARG A 406 5.96 -2.64 -11.69
CA ARG A 406 6.15 -3.89 -12.44
C ARG A 406 5.84 -5.14 -11.60
N PRO A 407 6.33 -5.30 -10.36
CA PRO A 407 5.91 -6.41 -9.51
C PRO A 407 4.40 -6.45 -9.26
N MET A 408 3.76 -5.29 -9.10
CA MET A 408 2.31 -5.19 -8.90
C MET A 408 1.51 -5.63 -10.14
N GLY A 409 1.92 -5.17 -11.33
CA GLY A 409 1.39 -5.62 -12.61
C GLY A 409 1.44 -7.15 -12.76
N ARG A 410 2.52 -7.77 -12.25
CA ARG A 410 2.72 -9.23 -12.28
C ARG A 410 1.94 -10.03 -11.25
N GLY A 411 1.42 -9.43 -10.19
CA GLY A 411 0.80 -10.25 -9.15
C GLY A 411 0.83 -9.68 -7.76
N LYS A 412 1.92 -8.96 -7.45
CA LYS A 412 2.36 -8.77 -6.09
C LYS A 412 1.50 -7.77 -5.34
N THR A 413 1.47 -7.95 -4.03
CA THR A 413 0.83 -7.01 -3.11
C THR A 413 1.65 -5.72 -3.05
N VAL A 414 1.05 -4.63 -2.57
CA VAL A 414 1.74 -3.35 -2.38
C VAL A 414 2.96 -3.53 -1.48
N GLY A 415 2.84 -4.32 -0.41
CA GLY A 415 3.93 -4.59 0.52
C GLY A 415 5.10 -5.31 -0.13
N ASP A 416 4.83 -6.39 -0.87
CA ASP A 416 5.89 -7.15 -1.55
C ASP A 416 6.59 -6.30 -2.63
N ALA A 417 5.82 -5.52 -3.39
CA ALA A 417 6.37 -4.59 -4.37
C ALA A 417 7.23 -3.48 -3.72
N PHE A 418 6.85 -2.98 -2.55
CA PHE A 418 7.62 -1.98 -1.82
C PHE A 418 8.94 -2.54 -1.28
N VAL A 419 8.96 -3.78 -0.79
CA VAL A 419 10.20 -4.47 -0.39
C VAL A 419 11.11 -4.71 -1.59
N GLU A 420 10.56 -5.13 -2.72
CA GLU A 420 11.34 -5.28 -3.96
C GLU A 420 11.93 -3.96 -4.42
N TRP A 421 11.14 -2.90 -4.45
CA TRP A 421 11.63 -1.57 -4.78
C TRP A 421 12.83 -1.13 -3.92
N TRP A 422 12.81 -1.40 -2.62
CA TRP A 422 13.94 -1.12 -1.73
C TRP A 422 15.18 -1.97 -2.07
N LYS A 423 15.00 -3.27 -2.32
CA LYS A 423 16.12 -4.17 -2.70
C LYS A 423 16.79 -3.78 -4.01
N GLU A 424 16.06 -3.11 -4.89
CA GLU A 424 16.59 -2.56 -6.14
C GLU A 424 17.43 -1.29 -5.95
N ARG A 425 17.56 -0.77 -4.72
CA ARG A 425 18.59 0.24 -4.36
C ARG A 425 19.94 -0.41 -4.06
N GLY A 426 19.94 -1.69 -3.72
CA GLY A 426 21.14 -2.48 -3.45
C GLY A 426 21.59 -2.44 -1.99
N PRO A 427 22.70 -3.13 -1.67
CA PRO A 427 23.12 -3.43 -0.30
C PRO A 427 23.86 -2.27 0.40
N ASP A 428 23.98 -1.12 -0.26
CA ASP A 428 24.49 0.13 0.30
C ASP A 428 23.55 1.27 -0.09
N HIS A 429 23.43 2.31 0.74
CA HIS A 429 22.64 3.50 0.42
C HIS A 429 23.54 4.75 0.54
N GLU A 430 23.79 5.40 -0.59
CA GLU A 430 24.51 6.67 -0.67
C GLU A 430 23.70 7.78 0.02
N LEU A 431 24.35 8.92 0.27
CA LEU A 431 23.69 10.04 0.95
C LEU A 431 22.44 10.52 0.19
N TRP A 432 22.47 10.59 -1.13
CA TRP A 432 21.32 11.02 -1.92
C TRP A 432 20.13 10.04 -1.82
N GLU A 433 20.38 8.74 -1.70
CA GLU A 433 19.33 7.72 -1.51
C GLU A 433 18.70 7.86 -0.13
N ARG A 434 19.51 8.10 0.90
CA ARG A 434 19.00 8.41 2.25
C ARG A 434 18.16 9.69 2.25
N ARG A 435 18.61 10.73 1.55
CA ARG A 435 17.86 11.98 1.35
C ARG A 435 16.51 11.72 0.68
N TRP A 436 16.46 10.95 -0.41
CA TRP A 436 15.19 10.72 -1.12
C TRP A 436 14.24 9.73 -0.42
N PHE A 437 14.76 8.63 0.12
CA PHE A 437 13.95 7.42 0.34
C PHE A 437 13.65 7.09 1.81
N TYR A 438 14.49 7.48 2.77
CA TYR A 438 14.35 7.01 4.17
C TYR A 438 13.09 7.53 4.87
N GLY A 439 12.46 8.56 4.30
CA GLY A 439 11.16 9.08 4.73
C GLY A 439 9.95 8.29 4.26
N LEU A 440 10.12 7.34 3.33
CA LEU A 440 9.00 6.64 2.73
C LEU A 440 8.28 5.74 3.74
N VAL A 441 6.96 5.85 3.74
CA VAL A 441 6.06 5.06 4.58
C VAL A 441 4.95 4.46 3.72
N LEU A 442 4.53 3.25 4.07
CA LEU A 442 3.35 2.59 3.51
C LEU A 442 2.23 2.69 4.54
N LEU A 443 1.23 3.52 4.24
CA LEU A 443 0.05 3.72 5.06
C LEU A 443 -1.08 2.83 4.53
N GLY A 444 -1.80 2.15 5.42
CA GLY A 444 -2.86 1.22 5.04
C GLY A 444 -2.42 -0.24 5.07
N ASP A 445 -3.05 -1.06 4.22
CA ASP A 445 -2.93 -2.51 4.22
C ASP A 445 -1.97 -3.01 3.11
N PRO A 446 -0.77 -3.50 3.46
CA PRO A 446 0.22 -3.92 2.48
C PRO A 446 -0.16 -5.18 1.69
N THR A 447 -1.13 -5.97 2.18
CA THR A 447 -1.50 -7.26 1.55
C THR A 447 -2.46 -7.09 0.37
N LEU A 448 -2.85 -5.86 0.07
CA LEU A 448 -3.72 -5.56 -1.06
C LEU A 448 -2.92 -5.46 -2.36
N ALA A 449 -3.60 -5.78 -3.45
CA ALA A 449 -3.23 -5.40 -4.81
C ALA A 449 -4.51 -4.87 -5.48
N TRP A 450 -4.40 -4.03 -6.50
CA TRP A 450 -5.59 -3.44 -7.10
C TRP A 450 -6.57 -4.47 -7.69
N TRP A 451 -6.06 -5.58 -8.23
CA TRP A 451 -6.86 -6.72 -8.70
C TRP A 451 -7.67 -7.43 -7.62
N LYS A 452 -7.36 -7.20 -6.34
CA LYS A 452 -8.04 -7.86 -5.22
C LYS A 452 -9.52 -7.47 -5.13
N GLY A 453 -9.88 -6.29 -5.60
CA GLY A 453 -11.27 -5.82 -5.67
C GLY A 453 -12.09 -6.38 -6.83
N ALA A 454 -11.47 -7.08 -7.79
CA ALA A 454 -12.18 -7.67 -8.93
C ALA A 454 -12.84 -9.01 -8.57
N VAL A 455 -13.83 -8.96 -7.68
CA VAL A 455 -14.57 -10.13 -7.18
C VAL A 455 -16.02 -10.09 -7.64
N PRO A 456 -16.53 -11.12 -8.35
CA PRO A 456 -17.95 -11.20 -8.72
C PRO A 456 -18.85 -11.33 -7.49
N GLN A 457 -20.04 -10.72 -7.53
CA GLN A 457 -21.04 -10.85 -6.46
C GLN A 457 -22.05 -11.94 -6.85
N LEU A 458 -22.30 -12.88 -5.93
CA LEU A 458 -23.18 -14.02 -6.21
C LEU A 458 -24.64 -13.62 -6.05
N GLU A 459 -25.48 -13.91 -7.05
CA GLU A 459 -26.90 -13.57 -7.04
C GLU A 459 -27.78 -14.79 -6.75
N GLN A 460 -27.64 -15.87 -7.52
CA GLN A 460 -28.47 -17.07 -7.42
C GLN A 460 -27.65 -18.35 -7.63
N PRO A 461 -27.88 -19.40 -6.84
CA PRO A 461 -28.68 -19.44 -5.61
C PRO A 461 -28.17 -18.48 -4.54
N GLN A 462 -29.11 -17.90 -3.81
CA GLN A 462 -28.84 -17.14 -2.59
C GLN A 462 -28.34 -18.09 -1.50
N ARG A 463 -27.77 -17.47 -0.47
CA ARG A 463 -27.15 -18.22 0.63
C ARG A 463 -28.22 -18.99 1.41
N GLU A 464 -27.99 -20.30 1.53
CA GLU A 464 -28.85 -21.30 2.16
C GLU A 464 -30.16 -21.63 1.42
N ASP A 465 -30.23 -21.36 0.11
CA ASP A 465 -31.39 -21.76 -0.70
C ASP A 465 -31.68 -23.26 -0.63
N VAL A 466 -32.98 -23.60 -0.66
CA VAL A 466 -33.49 -24.98 -0.61
C VAL A 466 -34.33 -25.26 -1.85
N PHE A 467 -34.03 -26.36 -2.52
CA PHE A 467 -34.70 -26.79 -3.75
C PHE A 467 -35.34 -28.18 -3.56
N ASP A 468 -36.48 -28.44 -4.20
CA ASP A 468 -37.27 -29.67 -4.05
C ASP A 468 -37.63 -30.35 -5.38
N HIS A 469 -37.06 -29.90 -6.50
CA HIS A 469 -37.40 -30.39 -7.83
C HIS A 469 -36.42 -31.44 -8.38
N TRP A 470 -36.95 -32.30 -9.27
CA TRP A 470 -36.18 -33.24 -10.09
C TRP A 470 -36.48 -33.00 -11.59
N PRO A 471 -35.49 -32.99 -12.50
CA PRO A 471 -34.05 -33.09 -12.25
C PRO A 471 -33.52 -31.87 -11.46
N ARG A 472 -32.40 -32.05 -10.75
CA ARG A 472 -31.74 -31.01 -9.92
C ARG A 472 -30.98 -29.99 -10.77
N LYS A 473 -31.66 -29.42 -11.76
CA LYS A 473 -31.14 -28.39 -12.65
C LYS A 473 -31.23 -27.04 -11.96
N MET A 474 -30.14 -26.30 -11.96
CA MET A 474 -30.06 -24.97 -11.36
C MET A 474 -29.24 -24.06 -12.26
N GLN A 475 -29.54 -22.77 -12.20
CA GLN A 475 -28.75 -21.75 -12.86
C GLN A 475 -27.98 -20.97 -11.81
N LEU A 476 -26.65 -20.93 -11.97
CA LEU A 476 -25.77 -20.10 -11.17
C LEU A 476 -25.67 -18.73 -11.84
N ARG A 477 -25.88 -17.63 -11.10
CA ARG A 477 -25.88 -16.25 -11.60
C ARG A 477 -25.08 -15.32 -10.71
N TRP A 478 -24.27 -14.44 -11.30
CA TRP A 478 -23.47 -13.46 -10.57
C TRP A 478 -23.43 -12.11 -11.29
N ASP A 479 -23.15 -11.06 -10.52
CA ASP A 479 -22.83 -9.74 -11.06
C ASP A 479 -21.45 -9.77 -11.72
N PRO A 480 -21.32 -9.26 -12.96
CA PRO A 480 -20.03 -9.14 -13.59
C PRO A 480 -19.16 -8.09 -12.88
N VAL A 481 -17.86 -8.35 -12.79
CA VAL A 481 -16.90 -7.31 -12.42
C VAL A 481 -16.85 -6.24 -13.51
N ASN A 482 -16.76 -4.97 -13.12
CA ASN A 482 -16.74 -3.82 -14.04
C ASN A 482 -15.39 -3.67 -14.76
N LEU A 483 -15.07 -4.63 -15.63
CA LEU A 483 -13.82 -4.74 -16.38
C LEU A 483 -14.11 -5.20 -17.82
N PRO A 484 -13.34 -4.75 -18.83
CA PRO A 484 -13.48 -5.22 -20.19
C PRO A 484 -12.90 -6.64 -20.34
N VAL A 485 -13.48 -7.44 -21.25
CA VAL A 485 -12.98 -8.77 -21.66
C VAL A 485 -12.72 -9.70 -20.45
N VAL A 486 -13.77 -9.95 -19.67
CA VAL A 486 -13.69 -10.82 -18.49
C VAL A 486 -14.16 -12.22 -18.85
N LYS A 487 -13.43 -13.22 -18.36
CA LYS A 487 -13.91 -14.61 -18.30
C LYS A 487 -14.11 -15.01 -16.85
N TYR A 488 -14.99 -15.96 -16.60
CA TYR A 488 -15.27 -16.44 -15.24
C TYR A 488 -14.88 -17.91 -15.08
N HIS A 489 -14.46 -18.22 -13.87
CA HIS A 489 -14.27 -19.58 -13.39
C HIS A 489 -15.27 -19.80 -12.27
N VAL A 490 -16.07 -20.86 -12.38
CA VAL A 490 -17.09 -21.23 -11.39
C VAL A 490 -16.69 -22.56 -10.77
N GLN A 491 -16.80 -22.63 -9.45
CA GLN A 491 -16.56 -23.84 -8.70
C GLN A 491 -17.84 -24.24 -7.98
N VAL A 492 -18.23 -25.51 -8.11
CA VAL A 492 -19.35 -26.11 -7.37
C VAL A 492 -18.83 -27.32 -6.61
N ASP A 493 -19.07 -27.34 -5.30
CA ASP A 493 -18.60 -28.34 -4.36
C ASP A 493 -19.81 -28.97 -3.66
N TYR A 494 -19.69 -30.23 -3.25
CA TYR A 494 -20.74 -30.99 -2.60
C TYR A 494 -20.21 -31.63 -1.32
N PHE A 495 -21.08 -31.74 -0.32
CA PHE A 495 -20.70 -32.26 0.97
C PHE A 495 -20.92 -33.78 1.06
N ASP A 496 -19.83 -34.54 1.19
CA ASP A 496 -19.83 -36.01 1.39
C ASP A 496 -19.00 -36.37 2.63
N GLY A 497 -19.50 -35.96 3.80
CA GLY A 497 -18.77 -36.01 5.08
C GLY A 497 -17.68 -34.94 5.24
N HIS A 498 -17.08 -34.51 4.12
CA HIS A 498 -16.15 -33.39 4.01
C HIS A 498 -16.43 -32.59 2.73
N TRP A 499 -15.97 -31.35 2.69
CA TRP A 499 -15.94 -30.58 1.44
C TRP A 499 -14.77 -31.07 0.55
N ALA A 500 -14.92 -31.05 -0.78
CA ALA A 500 -13.85 -31.51 -1.67
C ALA A 500 -12.58 -30.65 -1.51
N GLU A 501 -12.74 -29.34 -1.32
CA GLU A 501 -11.62 -28.40 -1.08
C GLU A 501 -10.77 -28.80 0.13
N GLU A 502 -11.41 -29.23 1.23
CA GLU A 502 -10.75 -29.65 2.47
C GLU A 502 -9.81 -30.84 2.23
N THR A 503 -10.27 -31.82 1.46
CA THR A 503 -9.55 -33.07 1.22
C THR A 503 -8.67 -33.04 -0.03
N GLY A 504 -8.73 -31.95 -0.80
CA GLY A 504 -8.04 -31.87 -2.11
C GLY A 504 -8.67 -32.76 -3.18
N ARG A 505 -9.92 -33.18 -2.98
CA ARG A 505 -10.71 -33.93 -3.96
C ARG A 505 -11.25 -32.99 -5.03
N TYR A 506 -11.67 -33.57 -6.16
CA TYR A 506 -12.24 -32.83 -7.26
C TYR A 506 -13.64 -32.31 -6.93
N CYS A 507 -13.86 -31.03 -7.22
CA CYS A 507 -15.15 -30.37 -7.31
C CYS A 507 -15.45 -30.09 -8.80
N TYR A 508 -16.68 -29.72 -9.14
CA TYR A 508 -16.99 -29.26 -10.49
C TYR A 508 -16.29 -27.92 -10.72
N ASN A 509 -15.42 -27.87 -11.72
CA ASN A 509 -14.68 -26.66 -12.08
C ASN A 509 -15.01 -26.29 -13.52
N TYR A 510 -15.64 -25.14 -13.68
CA TYR A 510 -15.93 -24.56 -14.97
C TYR A 510 -14.94 -23.43 -15.24
N HIS A 511 -14.49 -23.31 -16.48
CA HIS A 511 -13.41 -22.41 -16.86
C HIS A 511 -13.80 -21.58 -18.07
N ASN A 512 -13.24 -20.37 -18.15
CA ASN A 512 -13.36 -19.50 -19.30
C ASN A 512 -14.82 -19.19 -19.72
N ILE A 513 -15.76 -19.15 -18.77
CA ILE A 513 -17.16 -18.78 -19.03
C ILE A 513 -17.21 -17.31 -19.44
N THR A 514 -17.91 -16.98 -20.53
CA THR A 514 -18.03 -15.60 -21.05
C THR A 514 -19.36 -14.94 -20.68
N SER A 515 -20.36 -15.71 -20.24
CA SER A 515 -21.61 -15.22 -19.65
C SER A 515 -21.43 -14.95 -18.15
N ASN A 516 -22.43 -14.31 -17.55
CA ASN A 516 -22.57 -14.16 -16.10
C ASN A 516 -23.53 -15.21 -15.49
N THR A 517 -23.80 -16.27 -16.25
CA THR A 517 -24.68 -17.38 -15.87
C THR A 517 -24.07 -18.72 -16.26
N LEU A 518 -24.40 -19.77 -15.51
CA LEU A 518 -24.01 -21.15 -15.79
C LEU A 518 -25.13 -22.12 -15.42
N GLU A 519 -25.58 -22.94 -16.38
CA GLU A 519 -26.44 -24.09 -16.11
C GLU A 519 -25.64 -25.22 -15.45
N HIS A 520 -26.15 -25.73 -14.33
CA HIS A 520 -25.55 -26.84 -13.60
C HIS A 520 -26.62 -27.86 -13.20
N THR A 521 -26.28 -29.15 -13.26
CA THR A 521 -27.12 -30.21 -12.68
C THR A 521 -26.40 -30.76 -11.46
N PHE A 522 -26.96 -30.53 -10.27
CA PHE A 522 -26.34 -30.94 -9.03
C PHE A 522 -26.59 -32.43 -8.73
N VAL A 523 -25.59 -33.11 -8.20
CA VAL A 523 -25.68 -34.53 -7.86
C VAL A 523 -26.24 -34.72 -6.46
N GLY A 524 -27.16 -35.68 -6.28
CA GLY A 524 -27.67 -36.08 -4.96
C GLY A 524 -28.47 -35.01 -4.19
N ALA A 525 -28.92 -35.33 -2.97
CA ALA A 525 -29.72 -34.46 -2.09
C ALA A 525 -28.89 -33.79 -0.97
N GLN A 526 -27.56 -33.84 -1.08
CA GLN A 526 -26.65 -33.27 -0.09
C GLN A 526 -26.55 -31.75 -0.17
N ARG A 527 -25.90 -31.15 0.83
CA ARG A 527 -25.53 -29.73 0.81
C ARG A 527 -24.53 -29.47 -0.32
N GLY A 528 -24.76 -28.41 -1.07
CA GLY A 528 -23.86 -27.88 -2.08
C GLY A 528 -23.35 -26.50 -1.69
N ARG A 529 -22.26 -26.09 -2.33
CA ARG A 529 -21.78 -24.71 -2.30
C ARG A 529 -21.14 -24.33 -3.61
N TRP A 530 -21.15 -23.05 -3.92
CA TRP A 530 -20.57 -22.54 -5.16
C TRP A 530 -19.90 -21.18 -4.95
N ARG A 531 -18.95 -20.86 -5.84
CA ARG A 531 -18.25 -19.57 -5.87
C ARG A 531 -17.74 -19.26 -7.27
N VAL A 532 -17.45 -17.99 -7.51
CA VAL A 532 -17.00 -17.49 -8.81
C VAL A 532 -15.77 -16.61 -8.64
N ARG A 533 -14.87 -16.65 -9.62
CA ARG A 533 -13.81 -15.65 -9.76
C ARG A 533 -13.73 -15.16 -11.19
N ALA A 534 -13.30 -13.91 -11.34
CA ALA A 534 -12.94 -13.34 -12.63
C ALA A 534 -11.55 -13.80 -13.06
N LYS A 535 -11.35 -13.84 -14.38
CA LYS A 535 -10.07 -13.92 -15.06
C LYS A 535 -9.99 -12.76 -16.04
N VAL A 536 -9.08 -11.83 -15.78
CA VAL A 536 -8.96 -10.56 -16.51
C VAL A 536 -7.57 -10.47 -17.10
N ASN A 537 -7.45 -10.25 -18.41
CA ASN A 537 -6.17 -10.19 -19.13
C ASN A 537 -5.22 -11.37 -18.79
N GLY A 538 -5.77 -12.58 -18.69
CA GLY A 538 -5.02 -13.79 -18.35
C GLY A 538 -4.77 -14.01 -16.85
N ARG A 539 -4.97 -13.01 -16.00
CA ARG A 539 -4.75 -13.07 -14.55
C ARG A 539 -5.99 -13.58 -13.81
N MET A 540 -5.81 -14.50 -12.87
CA MET A 540 -6.87 -14.95 -11.97
C MET A 540 -7.08 -13.93 -10.86
N CYS A 541 -8.31 -13.47 -10.68
CA CYS A 541 -8.71 -12.63 -9.56
C CYS A 541 -9.13 -13.48 -8.35
N ALA A 542 -9.46 -12.82 -7.24
CA ALA A 542 -9.89 -13.50 -6.03
C ALA A 542 -11.24 -14.21 -6.21
N TRP A 543 -11.41 -15.30 -5.49
CA TRP A 543 -12.69 -15.99 -5.38
C TRP A 543 -13.67 -15.16 -4.55
N SER A 544 -14.94 -15.16 -4.98
CA SER A 544 -16.04 -14.80 -4.10
C SER A 544 -16.07 -15.73 -2.87
N PRO A 545 -16.69 -15.30 -1.76
CA PRO A 545 -17.06 -16.24 -0.70
C PRO A 545 -17.89 -17.40 -1.25
N TRP A 546 -17.87 -18.53 -0.54
CA TRP A 546 -18.78 -19.64 -0.79
C TRP A 546 -20.23 -19.22 -0.51
N SER A 547 -21.14 -19.47 -1.45
CA SER A 547 -22.59 -19.48 -1.23
C SER A 547 -23.08 -20.92 -1.14
N TYR A 548 -23.95 -21.22 -0.18
CA TYR A 548 -24.39 -22.58 0.16
C TYR A 548 -25.83 -22.80 -0.28
N PHE A 549 -26.19 -24.03 -0.63
CA PHE A 549 -27.55 -24.44 -0.98
C PHE A 549 -27.77 -25.93 -0.64
N ARG A 550 -29.01 -26.41 -0.70
CA ARG A 550 -29.32 -27.85 -0.56
C ARG A 550 -30.54 -28.27 -1.35
N PHE A 551 -30.63 -29.56 -1.66
CA PHE A 551 -31.83 -30.17 -2.20
C PHE A 551 -32.55 -30.98 -1.12
N THR A 552 -33.87 -30.92 -1.07
CA THR A 552 -34.71 -31.87 -0.34
C THR A 552 -35.13 -33.00 -1.26
N ILE A 553 -35.54 -34.12 -0.66
CA ILE A 553 -36.01 -35.31 -1.37
C ILE A 553 -37.44 -35.07 -1.85
#